data_AF-A0AA88LNP5-F1
#
_entry.id   AF-A0AA88LNP5-F1
#
_cell.length_a   1.000
_cell.length_b   1.000
_cell.length_c   1.000
_cell.angle_alpha   90.00
_cell.angle_beta   90.00
_cell.angle_gamma   90.00
#
_symmetry.space_group_name_H-M   'P 1'
#
loop_
_entity.id
_entity.type
_entity.pdbx_description
1 polymer ?
#
loop_
_entity_poly.entity_id
_entity_poly.type
_entity_poly.pdbx_seq_one_letter_code
_entity_poly.pdbx_strand_id
1 'polypeptide(L)'
;MNGAAAARQANRKPKGTLTVPPCPGAIFEENAVRDDEVFQLAVSDLSLSDDILQSEKITHSIKLIEPNNPFQAVQEGRKHVEEM
;
A
#
# COMPACT_ATOMS: atom_id res chain seq x y z
N MET A 1 -40.16 25.68 35.95
CA MET A 1 -38.85 26.06 35.38
C MET A 1 -38.23 24.80 34.78
N ASN A 2 -38.49 24.53 33.50
CA ASN A 2 -37.95 23.36 32.81
C ASN A 2 -36.96 23.86 31.75
N GLY A 3 -35.69 24.00 32.14
CA GLY A 3 -34.60 24.30 31.24
C GLY A 3 -34.08 23.01 30.62
N ALA A 4 -34.46 22.73 29.38
CA ALA A 4 -33.84 21.67 28.59
C ALA A 4 -32.47 22.17 28.10
N ALA A 5 -31.41 21.70 28.72
CA ALA A 5 -30.04 21.86 28.27
C ALA A 5 -29.49 20.52 27.76
N ALA A 6 -28.61 20.62 26.77
CA ALA A 6 -27.85 19.55 26.09
C ALA A 6 -28.65 18.76 25.03
N ALA A 7 -28.13 18.48 23.84
CA ALA A 7 -26.74 18.43 23.40
C ALA A 7 -26.61 18.90 21.94
N ARG A 8 -25.61 19.75 21.66
CA ARG A 8 -25.16 20.02 20.30
C ARG A 8 -24.40 18.79 19.82
N GLN A 9 -24.98 18.04 18.89
CA GLN A 9 -24.31 16.93 18.22
C GLN A 9 -23.12 17.49 17.41
N ALA A 10 -21.92 17.39 17.97
CA ALA A 10 -20.69 17.73 17.27
C ALA A 10 -20.47 16.70 16.16
N ASN A 11 -20.75 17.09 14.92
CA ASN A 11 -20.43 16.32 13.72
C ASN A 11 -18.90 16.37 13.51
N ARG A 12 -18.16 15.65 14.36
CA ARG A 12 -16.72 15.46 14.18
C ARG A 12 -16.56 14.43 13.07
N LYS A 13 -16.32 14.91 11.84
CA LYS A 13 -15.70 14.07 10.81
C LYS A 13 -14.44 13.46 11.43
N PRO A 14 -14.25 12.13 11.43
CA PRO A 14 -12.95 11.58 11.73
C PRO A 14 -12.00 12.12 10.65
N LYS A 15 -11.05 12.99 11.06
CA LYS A 15 -9.90 13.31 10.23
C LYS A 15 -9.13 11.99 10.12
N GLY A 16 -9.29 11.30 9.00
CA GLY A 16 -8.44 10.18 8.62
C GLY A 16 -7.00 10.65 8.69
N THR A 17 -6.32 10.29 9.78
CA THR A 17 -4.89 10.45 9.91
C THR A 17 -4.33 9.09 9.57
N LEU A 18 -4.20 8.82 8.28
CA LEU A 18 -3.51 7.65 7.76
C LEU A 18 -2.15 8.12 7.26
N THR A 19 -1.21 8.26 8.20
CA THR A 19 0.21 8.26 7.85
C THR A 19 0.75 6.88 8.18
N VAL A 20 0.34 5.90 7.38
CA VAL A 20 1.16 4.72 7.13
C VAL A 20 2.10 5.08 5.98
N PRO A 21 3.43 4.88 6.09
CA PRO A 21 4.26 4.89 4.90
C PRO A 21 3.71 3.80 3.96
N PRO A 22 3.39 4.11 2.69
CA PRO A 22 2.91 3.09 1.78
C PRO A 22 4.00 2.02 1.66
N CYS A 23 3.68 0.79 2.05
CA CYS A 23 4.55 -0.35 1.79
C CYS A 23 4.92 -0.35 0.30
N PRO A 24 6.17 -0.64 -0.09
CA PRO A 24 6.55 -0.64 -1.49
C PRO A 24 5.73 -1.68 -2.26
N GLY A 25 4.90 -1.23 -3.20
CA GLY A 25 4.17 -2.08 -4.14
C GLY A 25 4.85 -2.06 -5.51
N ALA A 26 4.83 -3.19 -6.22
CA ALA A 26 5.27 -3.30 -7.60
C ALA A 26 4.08 -3.62 -8.52
N ILE A 27 4.07 -3.03 -9.70
CA ILE A 27 3.08 -3.31 -10.74
C ILE A 27 3.83 -3.78 -11.97
N PHE A 28 3.51 -4.97 -12.44
CA PHE A 28 4.09 -5.57 -13.62
C PHE A 28 3.00 -5.91 -14.62
N GLU A 29 3.32 -5.89 -15.91
CA GLU A 29 2.45 -6.49 -16.92
C GLU A 29 2.48 -8.02 -16.77
N GLU A 30 1.40 -8.71 -17.15
CA GLU A 30 1.30 -10.18 -17.03
C GLU A 30 2.38 -10.95 -17.81
N ASN A 31 2.96 -10.33 -18.85
CA ASN A 31 4.03 -10.90 -19.65
C ASN A 31 5.44 -10.56 -19.11
N ALA A 32 5.57 -9.72 -18.09
CA ALA A 32 6.83 -9.28 -17.50
C ALA A 32 7.40 -10.32 -16.51
N VAL A 33 7.39 -11.60 -16.89
CA VAL A 33 7.78 -12.73 -16.03
C VAL A 33 9.20 -12.58 -15.49
N ARG A 34 10.13 -12.11 -16.33
CA ARG A 34 11.53 -11.88 -15.90
C ARG A 34 11.64 -10.81 -14.83
N ASP A 35 10.81 -9.78 -14.89
CA ASP A 35 10.85 -8.69 -13.93
C ASP A 35 10.35 -9.16 -12.56
N ASP A 36 9.31 -10.01 -12.52
CA ASP A 36 8.89 -10.68 -11.28
C ASP A 36 10.01 -11.58 -10.71
N GLU A 37 10.61 -12.45 -11.54
CA GLU A 37 11.71 -13.32 -11.11
C GLU A 37 12.89 -12.53 -10.53
N VAL A 38 13.36 -11.51 -11.26
CA VAL A 38 14.47 -10.66 -10.81
C VAL A 38 14.09 -9.86 -9.57
N PHE A 39 12.83 -9.39 -9.47
CA PHE A 39 12.35 -8.68 -8.29
C PHE A 39 12.36 -9.58 -7.04
N GLN A 40 11.85 -10.82 -7.13
CA GLN A 40 11.90 -11.76 -6.00
C GLN A 40 13.32 -12.12 -5.60
N LEU A 41 14.23 -12.28 -6.58
CA LEU A 41 15.64 -12.53 -6.32
C LEU A 41 16.27 -11.35 -5.57
N ALA A 42 16.05 -10.12 -6.02
CA ALA A 42 16.58 -8.93 -5.33
C ALA A 42 16.02 -8.80 -3.89
N VAL A 43 14.73 -9.07 -3.69
CA VAL A 43 14.13 -9.09 -2.35
C VAL A 43 14.78 -10.17 -1.47
N SER A 44 15.03 -11.36 -2.04
CA SER A 44 15.66 -12.46 -1.32
C SER A 44 17.10 -12.13 -0.95
N ASP A 45 17.88 -11.60 -1.89
CA ASP A 45 19.28 -11.22 -1.69
C ASP A 45 19.42 -10.18 -0.57
N LEU A 46 18.56 -9.16 -0.57
CA LEU A 46 18.55 -8.14 0.48
C LEU A 46 18.06 -8.69 1.82
N SER A 47 17.14 -9.64 1.83
CA SER A 47 16.62 -10.26 3.06
C SER A 47 17.61 -11.25 3.69
N LEU A 48 18.54 -11.80 2.91
CA LEU A 48 19.62 -12.68 3.39
C LEU A 48 20.87 -11.89 3.83
N SER A 49 20.90 -10.58 3.59
CA SER A 49 22.04 -9.74 3.94
C SER A 49 21.98 -9.30 5.40
N ASP A 50 22.97 -9.71 6.20
CA ASP A 50 23.07 -9.32 7.62
C ASP A 50 23.50 -7.85 7.82
N ASP A 51 23.94 -7.17 6.75
CA ASP A 51 24.39 -5.78 6.77
C ASP A 51 23.28 -4.78 6.43
N ILE A 52 22.19 -5.24 5.80
CA ILE A 52 21.10 -4.39 5.28
C ILE A 52 19.78 -4.87 5.85
N LEU A 53 18.98 -3.96 6.44
CA LEU A 53 17.69 -4.31 7.08
C LEU A 53 17.82 -5.37 8.19
N GLN A 54 18.85 -5.26 9.03
CA GLN A 54 19.23 -6.26 10.05
C GLN A 54 18.11 -6.72 11.01
N SER A 55 17.06 -5.92 11.17
CA SER A 55 15.92 -6.20 12.06
C SER A 55 14.56 -6.08 11.35
N GLU A 56 14.56 -5.83 10.05
CA GLU A 56 13.36 -5.57 9.27
C GLU A 56 13.28 -6.53 8.09
N LYS A 57 12.08 -7.00 7.78
CA LYS A 57 11.85 -7.83 6.59
C LYS A 57 11.25 -6.98 5.49
N ILE A 58 11.66 -7.24 4.25
CA ILE A 58 11.00 -6.64 3.10
C ILE A 58 9.60 -7.26 2.98
N THR A 59 8.58 -6.42 3.08
CA THR A 59 7.20 -6.78 2.76
C THR A 59 6.78 -6.04 1.51
N HIS A 60 6.34 -6.77 0.49
CA HIS A 60 5.92 -6.22 -0.80
C HIS A 60 4.55 -6.73 -1.20
N SER A 61 3.91 -5.99 -2.10
CA SER A 61 2.73 -6.43 -2.84
C SER A 61 3.02 -6.32 -4.33
N ILE A 62 2.65 -7.34 -5.10
CA ILE A 62 2.77 -7.33 -6.56
C ILE A 62 1.39 -7.38 -7.17
N LYS A 63 1.15 -6.50 -8.15
CA LYS A 63 -0.05 -6.48 -8.97
C LYS A 63 0.34 -6.74 -10.42
N LEU A 64 -0.29 -7.75 -11.01
CA LEU A 64 -0.18 -8.01 -12.44
C LEU A 64 -1.32 -7.28 -13.15
N ILE A 65 -1.00 -6.61 -14.25
CA ILE A 65 -1.95 -5.87 -15.08
C ILE A 65 -1.93 -6.38 -16.52
N GLU A 66 -3.05 -6.19 -17.21
CA GLU A 66 -3.13 -6.44 -18.65
C GLU A 66 -2.18 -5.50 -19.40
N PRO A 67 -1.48 -5.99 -20.43
CA PRO A 67 -0.61 -5.15 -21.25
C PRO A 67 -1.39 -4.00 -21.90
N ASN A 68 -0.77 -2.82 -21.98
CA ASN A 68 -1.38 -1.60 -22.55
C ASN A 68 -2.69 -1.13 -21.88
N ASN A 69 -2.96 -1.49 -20.62
CA ASN A 69 -4.09 -0.99 -19.86
C ASN A 69 -3.68 0.10 -18.83
N PRO A 70 -3.51 1.36 -19.25
CA PRO A 70 -3.04 2.42 -18.36
C PRO A 70 -4.03 2.73 -17.22
N PHE A 71 -5.33 2.50 -17.42
CA PHE A 71 -6.33 2.73 -16.38
C PHE A 71 -6.26 1.68 -15.27
N GLN A 72 -5.94 0.43 -15.60
CA GLN A 72 -5.72 -0.60 -14.59
C GLN A 72 -4.45 -0.30 -13.78
N ALA A 73 -3.35 0.10 -14.44
CA ALA A 73 -2.12 0.51 -13.77
C ALA A 73 -2.35 1.62 -12.73
N VAL A 74 -3.12 2.66 -13.11
CA VAL A 74 -3.49 3.76 -12.21
C VAL A 74 -4.38 3.27 -11.07
N GLN A 75 -5.32 2.36 -11.33
CA GLN A 75 -6.18 1.80 -10.29
C GLN A 75 -5.39 0.96 -9.28
N GLU A 76 -4.62 -0.02 -9.74
CA GLU A 76 -3.81 -0.88 -8.86
C GLU A 76 -2.77 -0.07 -8.07
N GLY A 77 -2.16 0.95 -8.68
CA GLY A 77 -1.24 1.86 -7.98
C GLY A 77 -1.90 2.74 -6.93
N ARG A 78 -3.22 2.94 -7.02
CA ARG A 78 -4.01 3.70 -6.03
C ARG A 78 -4.67 2.83 -4.98
N LYS A 79 -4.89 1.54 -5.24
CA LYS A 79 -5.56 0.60 -4.32
C LYS A 79 -4.82 0.38 -2.99
N HIS A 80 -3.55 0.77 -2.88
CA HIS A 80 -2.85 0.76 -1.60
C HIS A 80 -3.15 1.96 -0.69
N VAL A 81 -4.01 2.90 -1.11
CA VAL A 81 -4.39 4.08 -0.32
C VAL A 81 -5.72 3.87 0.44
N GLU A 82 -6.55 2.87 0.10
CA GLU A 82 -7.94 2.81 0.61
C GLU A 82 -8.31 1.58 1.48
N GLU A 83 -7.44 0.58 1.64
CA GLU A 83 -7.66 -0.50 2.60
C GLU A 83 -6.60 -0.48 3.70
N MET A 84 -6.84 0.37 4.71
CA MET A 84 -6.41 0.22 6.12
C MET A 84 -7.10 1.28 6.99
#